data_AF-A0A3C0VYR6-F1
#
_entry.id   AF-A0A3C0VYR6-F1
#
_cell.length_a   1.000
_cell.length_b   1.000
_cell.length_c   1.000
_cell.angle_alpha   90.00
_cell.angle_beta   90.00
_cell.angle_gamma   90.00
#
_symmetry.space_group_name_H-M   'P 1'
#
loop_
_entity.id
_entity.type
_entity.pdbx_description
1 polymer ?
#
loop_
_entity_poly.entity_id
_entity_poly.type
_entity_poly.pdbx_seq_one_letter_code
_entity_poly.pdbx_strand_id
1 'polypeptide(L)'
;LLAKRGGYEPFIIGKWHNGKGTLDRSFANGRAVYMGGMANHADFAVQDLKDGGLGKERDAGGFSSTVFADEAVRYIQQAKGDKPFFLYVAFMAPHDPRNPPEKYRKMYYENRPPLPANYLPQHPFQNAPQATSGRDEGLAPWPRTREVISDQ
;
A
#
# COMPACT_ATOMS: atom_id res chain seq x y z
N LEU A 1 11.88 7.27 20.39
CA LEU A 1 11.37 8.35 21.26
C LEU A 1 10.01 7.97 21.86
N LEU A 2 9.06 7.50 21.05
CA LEU A 2 7.74 7.04 21.51
C LEU A 2 7.81 6.03 22.66
N ALA A 3 8.50 4.89 22.48
CA ALA A 3 8.65 3.91 23.55
C ALA A 3 9.52 4.42 24.71
N LYS A 4 10.71 4.94 24.41
CA LYS A 4 11.70 5.33 25.43
C LYS A 4 11.31 6.53 26.30
N ARG A 5 10.47 7.45 25.80
CA ARG A 5 10.13 8.70 26.50
C ARG A 5 8.63 8.96 26.63
N GLY A 6 7.81 8.44 25.72
CA GLY A 6 6.38 8.70 25.70
C GLY A 6 5.53 7.59 26.32
N GLY A 7 6.13 6.47 26.74
CA GLY A 7 5.40 5.33 27.30
C GLY A 7 4.49 4.59 26.30
N TYR A 8 4.64 4.87 25.00
CA TYR A 8 3.88 4.22 23.94
C TYR A 8 4.46 2.85 23.60
N GLU A 9 3.62 1.96 23.09
CA GLU A 9 4.04 0.76 22.39
C GLU A 9 3.76 0.91 20.89
N PRO A 10 4.77 1.24 20.06
CA PRO A 10 4.60 1.36 18.62
C PRO A 10 4.33 0.01 17.97
N PHE A 11 3.27 -0.06 17.16
CA PHE A 11 2.88 -1.24 16.42
C PHE A 11 2.68 -0.91 14.94
N ILE A 12 3.19 -1.76 14.03
CA ILE A 12 3.09 -1.57 12.58
C ILE A 12 2.14 -2.59 11.94
N ILE A 13 1.26 -2.10 11.06
CA ILE A 13 0.42 -2.89 10.17
C ILE A 13 0.54 -2.36 8.75
N GLY A 14 0.67 -3.27 7.79
CA GLY A 14 0.71 -2.93 6.38
C GLY A 14 2.09 -2.60 5.84
N LYS A 15 2.16 -1.70 4.86
CA LYS A 15 3.35 -1.51 4.03
C LYS A 15 4.47 -0.76 4.73
N TRP A 16 5.68 -1.34 4.67
CA TRP A 16 6.94 -0.70 5.03
C TRP A 16 7.96 -0.85 3.91
N HIS A 17 8.08 0.17 3.06
CA HIS A 17 8.94 0.14 1.87
C HIS A 17 10.21 1.00 2.06
N ASN A 18 10.71 1.11 3.30
CA ASN A 18 11.90 1.92 3.64
C ASN A 18 13.12 1.06 4.01
N GLY A 19 13.06 -0.24 3.73
CA GLY A 19 14.12 -1.21 4.05
C GLY A 19 14.10 -1.70 5.49
N LYS A 20 14.70 -2.88 5.72
CA LYS A 20 14.72 -3.56 7.03
C LYS A 20 15.41 -2.74 8.12
N GLY A 21 16.53 -2.07 7.79
CA GLY A 21 17.26 -1.28 8.79
C GLY A 21 16.47 -0.10 9.36
N THR A 22 15.52 0.48 8.60
CA THR A 22 14.63 1.53 9.12
C THR A 22 13.47 0.95 9.91
N LEU A 23 12.97 -0.24 9.54
CA LEU A 23 11.96 -0.98 10.29
C LEU A 23 12.46 -1.25 11.71
N ASP A 24 13.67 -1.80 11.82
CA ASP A 24 14.29 -2.22 13.09
C ASP A 24 14.51 -1.08 14.07
N ARG A 25 14.70 0.14 13.56
CA ARG A 25 14.82 1.35 14.38
C ARG A 25 13.47 1.94 14.79
N SER A 26 12.40 1.56 14.10
CA SER A 26 11.08 2.19 14.23
C SER A 26 10.10 1.34 15.03
N PHE A 27 10.12 0.02 14.84
CA PHE A 27 9.15 -0.90 15.41
C PHE A 27 9.82 -2.18 15.93
N ALA A 28 9.33 -2.68 17.06
CA ALA A 28 9.68 -3.99 17.57
C ALA A 28 8.55 -5.02 17.35
N ASN A 29 7.30 -4.55 17.24
CA ASN A 29 6.13 -5.39 17.11
C ASN A 29 5.24 -4.90 15.95
N GLY A 30 4.60 -5.83 15.28
CA GLY A 30 3.73 -5.57 14.14
C GLY A 30 3.08 -6.84 13.60
N ARG A 31 2.06 -6.66 12.76
CA ARG A 31 1.34 -7.78 12.14
C ARG A 31 0.94 -7.43 10.73
N ALA A 32 0.92 -8.42 9.85
CA ALA A 32 0.64 -8.21 8.44
C ALA A 32 1.54 -7.12 7.81
N VAL A 33 2.83 -7.16 8.12
CA VAL A 33 3.85 -6.25 7.58
C VAL A 33 4.19 -6.66 6.16
N TYR A 34 4.06 -5.73 5.22
CA TYR A 34 4.41 -5.91 3.82
C TYR A 34 5.67 -5.11 3.48
N MET A 35 6.77 -5.80 3.16
CA MET A 35 8.08 -5.16 2.89
C MET A 35 8.34 -4.85 1.42
N GLY A 36 7.39 -5.20 0.53
CA GLY A 36 7.56 -5.11 -0.91
C GLY A 36 7.03 -3.82 -1.55
N GLY A 37 7.01 -3.84 -2.88
CA GLY A 37 6.58 -2.73 -3.72
C GLY A 37 5.21 -2.89 -4.33
N MET A 38 5.20 -3.03 -5.65
CA MET A 38 4.03 -3.36 -6.45
C MET A 38 3.61 -4.80 -6.16
N ALA A 39 2.33 -5.05 -5.91
CA ALA A 39 1.80 -6.40 -5.73
C ALA A 39 0.31 -6.47 -6.02
N ASN A 40 -0.14 -7.64 -6.49
CA ASN A 40 -1.55 -7.94 -6.64
C ASN A 40 -2.24 -7.81 -5.27
N HIS A 41 -3.17 -6.86 -5.14
CA HIS A 41 -3.81 -6.59 -3.86
C HIS A 41 -4.69 -7.74 -3.33
N ALA A 42 -5.00 -8.75 -4.13
CA ALA A 42 -5.73 -9.94 -3.74
C ALA A 42 -4.85 -11.19 -3.58
N ASP A 43 -3.56 -11.09 -3.90
CA ASP A 43 -2.60 -12.20 -3.87
C ASP A 43 -1.21 -11.64 -3.53
N PHE A 44 -0.93 -11.60 -2.22
CA PHE A 44 0.32 -11.07 -1.69
C PHE A 44 0.63 -11.73 -0.34
N ALA A 45 1.92 -11.72 0.02
CA ALA A 45 2.39 -12.26 1.28
C ALA A 45 2.71 -11.16 2.28
N VAL A 46 2.53 -11.45 3.56
CA VAL A 46 2.88 -10.59 4.68
C VAL A 46 3.70 -11.35 5.72
N GLN A 47 4.37 -10.60 6.59
CA GLN A 47 5.15 -11.14 7.70
C GLN A 47 4.66 -10.52 9.01
N ASP A 48 4.80 -11.25 10.11
CA ASP A 48 4.56 -10.71 11.44
C ASP A 48 5.89 -10.28 12.06
N LEU A 49 5.91 -9.13 12.74
CA LEU A 49 7.08 -8.59 13.41
C LEU A 49 6.90 -8.80 14.91
N LYS A 50 7.82 -9.54 15.54
CA LYS A 50 7.76 -9.83 16.97
C LYS A 50 9.14 -9.67 17.59
N ASP A 51 9.23 -8.85 18.63
CA ASP A 51 10.47 -8.61 19.38
C ASP A 51 11.65 -8.21 18.47
N GLY A 52 11.38 -7.44 17.40
CA GLY A 52 12.34 -7.00 16.38
C GLY A 52 12.67 -8.05 15.30
N GLY A 53 12.16 -9.28 15.44
CA GLY A 53 12.30 -10.35 14.47
C GLY A 53 11.15 -10.33 13.45
N LEU A 54 11.48 -10.16 12.17
CA LEU A 54 10.51 -10.31 11.09
C LEU A 54 10.37 -11.81 10.76
N GLY A 55 9.16 -12.34 10.89
CA GLY A 55 8.86 -13.75 10.71
C GLY A 55 8.88 -14.22 9.26
N LYS A 56 8.45 -15.46 9.02
CA LYS A 56 8.32 -16.00 7.65
C LYS A 56 7.14 -15.35 6.93
N GLU A 57 7.26 -15.25 5.61
CA GLU A 57 6.15 -14.86 4.75
C GLU A 57 5.01 -15.87 4.84
N ARG A 58 3.79 -15.33 4.86
CA ARG A 58 2.54 -16.08 4.76
C ARG A 58 1.60 -15.35 3.83
N ASP A 59 0.72 -16.09 3.19
CA ASP A 59 -0.41 -15.52 2.44
C ASP A 59 -1.21 -14.56 3.35
N ALA A 60 -1.54 -13.39 2.81
CA ALA A 60 -2.38 -12.41 3.47
C ALA A 60 -3.85 -12.86 3.61
N GLY A 61 -4.31 -13.76 2.72
CA GLY A 61 -5.62 -14.42 2.80
C GLY A 61 -6.80 -13.50 2.50
N GLY A 62 -6.58 -12.37 1.82
CA GLY A 62 -7.64 -11.42 1.48
C GLY A 62 -7.14 -10.20 0.72
N PHE A 63 -8.05 -9.26 0.46
CA PHE A 63 -7.68 -8.01 -0.20
C PHE A 63 -6.88 -7.10 0.73
N SER A 64 -5.76 -6.54 0.26
CA SER A 64 -4.78 -5.81 1.08
C SER A 64 -5.39 -4.75 2.00
N SER A 65 -6.29 -3.91 1.48
CA SER A 65 -6.96 -2.90 2.29
C SER A 65 -7.86 -3.50 3.38
N THR A 66 -8.51 -4.62 3.09
CA THR A 66 -9.33 -5.34 4.08
C THR A 66 -8.45 -5.96 5.14
N VAL A 67 -7.40 -6.70 4.74
CA VAL A 67 -6.46 -7.36 5.67
C VAL A 67 -5.85 -6.35 6.64
N PHE A 68 -5.36 -5.22 6.15
CA PHE A 68 -4.72 -4.22 7.02
C PHE A 68 -5.74 -3.48 7.90
N ALA A 69 -6.94 -3.21 7.40
CA ALA A 69 -7.99 -2.59 8.21
C ALA A 69 -8.47 -3.52 9.33
N ASP A 70 -8.71 -4.79 9.02
CA ASP A 70 -9.17 -5.79 9.99
C ASP A 70 -8.12 -6.01 11.09
N GLU A 71 -6.83 -6.07 10.72
CA GLU A 71 -5.75 -6.18 11.70
C GLU A 71 -5.64 -4.91 12.58
N ALA A 72 -5.88 -3.73 12.02
CA ALA A 72 -5.90 -2.49 12.78
C ALA A 72 -7.07 -2.45 13.77
N VAL A 73 -8.28 -2.83 13.33
CA VAL A 73 -9.46 -2.97 14.20
C VAL A 73 -9.19 -3.99 15.31
N ARG A 74 -8.62 -5.15 14.97
CA ARG A 74 -8.24 -6.18 15.94
C ARG A 74 -7.26 -5.64 16.98
N TYR A 75 -6.24 -4.88 16.57
CA TYR A 75 -5.29 -4.27 17.50
C TYR A 75 -5.99 -3.28 18.44
N ILE A 76 -6.80 -2.36 17.90
CA ILE A 76 -7.52 -1.35 18.69
C ILE A 76 -8.46 -2.01 19.72
N GLN A 77 -9.18 -3.08 19.34
CA GLN A 77 -10.06 -3.81 20.26
C GLN A 77 -9.31 -4.56 21.36
N GLN A 78 -8.07 -4.98 21.09
CA GLN A 78 -7.21 -5.68 22.05
C GLN A 78 -6.37 -4.74 22.93
N ALA A 79 -6.16 -3.49 22.48
CA ALA A 79 -5.50 -2.45 23.25
C ALA A 79 -6.38 -2.06 24.45
N LYS A 80 -6.30 -2.86 25.52
CA LYS A 80 -7.01 -2.68 26.78
C LYS A 80 -6.02 -2.28 27.87
N GLY A 81 -6.39 -1.30 28.68
CA GLY A 81 -5.59 -0.79 29.80
C GLY A 81 -5.29 0.70 29.66
N ASP A 82 -4.54 1.24 30.62
CA ASP A 82 -4.33 2.69 30.75
C ASP A 82 -3.15 3.21 29.89
N LYS A 83 -2.43 2.33 29.20
CA LYS A 83 -1.28 2.73 28.38
C LYS A 83 -1.76 3.23 27.01
N PRO A 84 -1.27 4.40 26.54
CA PRO A 84 -1.57 4.87 25.20
C PRO A 84 -0.87 3.99 24.16
N PHE A 85 -1.49 3.81 23.00
CA PHE A 85 -0.91 3.09 21.87
C PHE A 85 -0.54 4.02 20.72
N PHE A 86 0.47 3.61 19.93
CA PHE A 86 0.78 4.20 18.64
C PHE A 86 0.66 3.12 17.58
N LEU A 87 -0.33 3.26 16.70
CA LEU A 87 -0.56 2.31 15.61
C LEU A 87 -0.26 2.97 14.27
N TYR A 88 0.71 2.43 13.54
CA TYR A 88 0.96 2.77 12.16
C TYR A 88 0.21 1.80 11.26
N VAL A 89 -0.64 2.33 10.38
CA VAL A 89 -1.40 1.55 9.39
C VAL A 89 -1.12 2.13 8.01
N ALA A 90 -0.46 1.37 7.15
CA ALA A 90 -0.15 1.79 5.80
C ALA A 90 -0.74 0.85 4.76
N PHE A 91 -1.68 1.38 3.98
CA PHE A 91 -2.31 0.65 2.89
C PHE A 91 -1.37 0.50 1.69
N MET A 92 -1.57 -0.57 0.92
CA MET A 92 -0.93 -0.72 -0.39
C MET A 92 -1.69 0.07 -1.45
N ALA A 93 -3.02 0.09 -1.39
CA ALA A 93 -3.84 0.81 -2.37
C ALA A 93 -3.60 2.33 -2.27
N PRO A 94 -3.64 3.09 -3.37
CA PRO A 94 -4.02 2.70 -4.73
C PRO A 94 -2.81 2.36 -5.63
N HIS A 95 -1.71 1.85 -5.07
CA HIS A 95 -0.53 1.51 -5.85
C HIS A 95 -0.83 0.47 -6.94
N ASP A 96 0.00 0.42 -7.98
CA ASP A 96 -0.11 -0.61 -9.01
C ASP A 96 0.16 -2.02 -8.48
N PRO A 97 -0.33 -3.06 -9.21
CA PRO A 97 -1.35 -2.97 -10.25
C PRO A 97 -2.70 -2.56 -9.67
N ARG A 98 -3.41 -1.67 -10.36
CA ARG A 98 -4.75 -1.22 -9.94
C ARG A 98 -5.78 -2.30 -10.18
N ASN A 99 -6.13 -3.03 -9.12
CA ASN A 99 -7.09 -4.14 -9.17
C ASN A 99 -8.13 -4.06 -8.04
N PRO A 100 -8.91 -2.96 -7.94
CA PRO A 100 -9.92 -2.83 -6.91
C PRO A 100 -10.98 -3.95 -6.99
N PRO A 101 -11.61 -4.33 -5.87
CA PRO A 101 -12.75 -5.24 -5.88
C PRO A 101 -13.84 -4.73 -6.82
N GLU A 102 -14.51 -5.66 -7.52
CA GLU A 102 -15.42 -5.35 -8.63
C GLU A 102 -16.50 -4.32 -8.25
N LYS A 103 -17.05 -4.40 -7.04
CA LYS A 103 -18.08 -3.46 -6.55
C LYS A 103 -17.61 -1.99 -6.58
N TYR A 104 -16.33 -1.73 -6.30
CA TYR A 104 -15.76 -0.38 -6.32
C TYR A 104 -15.36 0.03 -7.73
N ARG A 105 -14.95 -0.92 -8.57
CA ARG A 105 -14.64 -0.68 -9.99
C ARG A 105 -15.89 -0.26 -10.77
N LYS A 106 -17.02 -0.96 -10.58
CA LYS A 106 -18.28 -0.72 -11.29
C LYS A 106 -18.83 0.69 -11.11
N MET A 107 -18.69 1.28 -9.91
CA MET A 107 -19.16 2.64 -9.61
C MET A 107 -18.63 3.70 -10.58
N TYR A 108 -17.41 3.51 -11.11
CA TYR A 108 -16.77 4.47 -12.01
C TYR A 108 -16.87 4.08 -13.49
N TYR A 109 -17.23 2.84 -13.80
CA TYR A 109 -17.25 2.34 -15.17
C TYR A 109 -18.48 2.78 -15.94
N GLU A 110 -19.59 2.99 -15.24
CA GLU A 110 -20.80 3.56 -15.82
C GLU A 110 -20.60 5.03 -16.23
N ASN A 111 -19.76 5.76 -15.49
CA ASN A 111 -19.46 7.17 -15.73
C ASN A 111 -17.97 7.44 -15.51
N ARG A 112 -17.15 7.12 -16.52
CA ARG A 112 -15.70 7.35 -16.45
C ARG A 112 -15.38 8.83 -16.26
N PRO A 113 -14.35 9.18 -15.49
CA PRO A 113 -13.90 10.56 -15.38
C PRO A 113 -13.55 11.13 -16.76
N PRO A 114 -13.81 12.42 -17.00
CA PRO A 114 -13.36 13.07 -18.22
C PRO A 114 -11.84 13.07 -18.30
N LEU A 115 -11.30 13.13 -19.52
CA LEU A 115 -9.88 13.35 -19.70
C LEU A 115 -9.47 14.69 -19.07
N PRO A 116 -8.29 14.78 -18.46
CA PRO A 116 -7.77 16.05 -18.00
C PRO A 116 -7.58 16.99 -19.20
N ALA A 117 -7.79 18.30 -19.01
CA ALA A 117 -7.78 19.29 -20.09
C ALA A 117 -6.44 19.36 -20.86
N ASN A 118 -5.36 18.91 -20.24
CA ASN A 118 -4.02 18.83 -20.80
C ASN A 118 -3.66 17.43 -21.31
N TYR A 119 -4.64 16.55 -21.55
CA TYR A 119 -4.38 15.22 -22.12
C TYR A 119 -3.69 15.34 -23.48
N LEU A 120 -2.52 14.71 -23.58
CA LEU A 120 -1.81 14.45 -24.82
C LEU A 120 -1.37 12.98 -24.79
N PRO A 121 -1.51 12.22 -25.90
CA PRO A 121 -1.04 10.84 -25.96
C PRO A 121 0.45 10.67 -25.63
N GLN A 122 1.25 11.73 -25.88
CA GLN A 122 2.65 11.85 -25.51
C GLN A 122 2.93 13.27 -25.01
N HIS A 123 3.88 13.42 -24.09
CA HIS A 123 4.36 14.73 -23.69
C HIS A 123 5.10 15.43 -24.83
N PRO A 124 5.02 16.76 -24.95
CA PRO A 124 5.75 17.52 -25.97
C PRO A 124 7.26 17.67 -25.66
N PHE A 125 7.73 17.02 -24.59
CA PHE A 125 9.12 16.97 -24.15
C PHE A 125 9.44 15.55 -23.68
N GLN A 126 10.73 15.18 -23.73
CA GLN A 126 11.19 13.90 -23.20
C GLN A 126 11.18 13.94 -21.67
N ASN A 127 10.37 13.10 -21.04
CA ASN A 127 10.41 12.87 -19.60
C ASN A 127 11.17 11.57 -19.28
N ALA A 128 11.76 11.48 -18.08
CA ALA A 128 12.54 10.31 -17.68
C ALA A 128 11.78 8.97 -17.81
N PRO A 129 10.47 8.88 -17.48
CA PRO A 129 9.71 7.65 -17.70
C PRO A 129 9.62 7.21 -19.17
N GLN A 130 9.55 8.15 -20.13
CA GLN A 130 9.59 7.86 -21.58
C GLN A 130 10.98 7.42 -22.05
N ALA A 131 12.05 7.79 -21.33
CA ALA A 131 13.42 7.38 -21.63
C ALA A 131 13.82 6.03 -20.99
N THR A 132 13.17 5.64 -19.88
CA THR A 132 13.56 4.44 -19.11
C THR A 132 12.46 3.38 -19.01
N SER A 133 11.30 3.59 -19.66
CA SER A 133 10.10 2.75 -19.52
C SER A 133 9.70 2.50 -18.05
N GLY A 134 9.77 3.56 -17.24
CA GLY A 134 9.70 3.45 -15.79
C GLY A 134 8.28 3.60 -15.24
N ARG A 135 7.62 2.47 -14.92
CA ARG A 135 6.28 2.35 -14.31
C ARG A 135 5.13 2.45 -15.32
N ASP A 136 4.41 3.56 -15.39
CA ASP A 136 3.18 3.66 -16.19
C ASP A 136 3.47 3.30 -17.65
N GLU A 137 4.62 3.68 -18.20
CA GLU A 137 5.07 3.42 -19.58
C GLU A 137 5.26 1.92 -19.86
N GLY A 138 5.52 1.12 -18.82
CA GLY A 138 5.56 -0.33 -18.88
C GLY A 138 4.26 -1.02 -18.45
N LEU A 139 3.33 -0.30 -17.80
CA LEU A 139 2.09 -0.86 -17.24
C LEU A 139 0.83 -0.54 -18.06
N ALA A 140 0.90 0.47 -18.94
CA ALA A 140 -0.20 0.90 -19.80
C ALA A 140 0.29 1.15 -21.24
N PRO A 141 -0.61 1.12 -22.24
CA PRO A 141 -0.24 1.33 -23.64
C PRO A 141 0.54 2.63 -23.86
N TRP A 142 1.49 2.57 -24.79
CA TRP A 142 2.27 3.69 -25.25
C TRP A 142 2.11 3.87 -26.78
N PRO A 143 1.72 5.05 -27.28
CA PRO A 143 1.28 6.26 -26.56
C PRO A 143 0.03 6.05 -25.68
N ARG A 144 -0.23 6.96 -24.74
CA ARG A 144 -1.39 6.88 -23.86
C ARG A 144 -2.70 6.98 -24.64
N THR A 145 -3.57 5.99 -24.51
CA THR A 145 -4.91 6.04 -25.10
C THR A 145 -5.86 6.86 -24.23
N ARG A 146 -6.98 7.32 -24.81
CA ARG A 146 -8.02 8.03 -24.04
C ARG A 146 -8.62 7.09 -23.01
N GLU A 147 -8.84 5.85 -23.41
CA GLU A 147 -9.46 4.81 -22.61
C GLU A 147 -8.64 4.54 -21.35
N VAL A 148 -7.32 4.37 -21.46
CA VAL A 148 -6.47 4.06 -20.30
C VAL A 148 -6.30 5.24 -19.35
N ILE A 149 -6.36 6.49 -19.83
CA ILE A 149 -6.30 7.68 -18.98
C ILE A 149 -7.64 7.92 -18.28
N SER A 150 -8.75 7.58 -18.93
CA SER A 150 -10.09 7.61 -18.33
C SER A 150 -10.37 6.40 -17.43
N ASP A 151 -9.50 5.38 -17.45
CA ASP A 151 -9.62 4.17 -16.63
C ASP A 151 -8.87 4.40 -15.32
N GLN A 152 -9.60 4.37 -14.20
CA GLN A 152 -9.01 4.55 -12.87
C GLN A 152 -8.46 3.23 -12.32
#